data_AF-A0A1K1PRF3-F1
#
_entry.id   AF-A0A1K1PRF3-F1
#
_cell.length_a   1.000
_cell.length_b   1.000
_cell.length_c   1.000
_cell.angle_alpha   90.00
_cell.angle_beta   90.00
_cell.angle_gamma   90.00
#
_symmetry.space_group_name_H-M   'P 1'
#
loop_
_entity.id
_entity.type
_entity.pdbx_description
1 polymer ?
#
loop_
_entity_poly.entity_id
_entity_poly.type
_entity_poly.pdbx_seq_one_letter_code
_entity_poly.pdbx_strand_id
1 'polypeptide(L)' 'MDKPDLTGATTYVATGQPNAVDRWHVLPDMTVIYERRPGEFEEARVLTASTLRDRPAWVEVATE' A
#
# COMPACT_ATOMS: atom_id res chain seq x y z
N MET A 1 -12.29 12.99 -3.65
CA MET A 1 -10.90 12.94 -4.14
C MET A 1 -10.89 11.98 -5.30
N ASP A 2 -10.29 12.36 -6.41
CA ASP A 2 -10.02 11.45 -7.53
C ASP A 2 -9.20 10.26 -7.03
N LYS A 3 -9.48 9.08 -7.61
CA LYS A 3 -8.73 7.86 -7.32
C LYS A 3 -7.24 8.12 -7.61
N PRO A 4 -6.33 7.85 -6.66
CA PRO A 4 -4.90 8.01 -6.91
C PRO A 4 -4.48 7.08 -8.05
N ASP A 5 -3.60 7.58 -8.90
CA ASP A 5 -2.99 6.75 -9.93
C ASP A 5 -2.03 5.77 -9.25
N LEU A 6 -2.39 4.48 -9.28
CA LEU A 6 -1.59 3.40 -8.72
C LEU A 6 -0.77 2.68 -9.81
N THR A 7 -0.56 3.34 -10.94
CA THR A 7 0.17 2.74 -12.07
C THR A 7 1.63 2.49 -11.68
N GLY A 8 2.04 1.22 -11.69
CA GLY A 8 3.38 0.81 -11.25
C GLY A 8 3.57 0.85 -9.73
N ALA A 9 2.49 0.98 -8.95
CA ALA A 9 2.56 0.89 -7.51
C ALA A 9 2.90 -0.54 -7.05
N THR A 10 3.72 -0.63 -6.02
CA THR A 10 3.97 -1.89 -5.32
C THR A 10 2.98 -2.02 -4.18
N THR A 11 2.20 -3.11 -4.18
CA THR A 11 1.22 -3.35 -3.11
C THR A 11 1.87 -4.11 -1.95
N TYR A 12 1.60 -3.68 -0.73
CA TYR A 12 2.01 -4.33 0.51
C TYR A 12 0.77 -4.66 1.36
N VAL A 13 0.75 -5.85 1.95
CA VAL A 13 -0.32 -6.30 2.84
C VAL A 13 0.25 -6.83 4.14
N ALA A 14 -0.53 -6.75 5.24
CA ALA A 14 -0.06 -7.22 6.54
C ALA A 14 0.15 -8.75 6.53
N THR A 15 1.31 -9.21 7.02
CA THR A 15 1.57 -10.65 7.24
C THR A 15 0.51 -11.24 8.16
N GLY A 16 -0.09 -12.37 7.77
CA GLY A 16 -1.08 -13.08 8.58
C GLY A 16 -2.51 -12.60 8.40
N GLN A 17 -2.75 -11.58 7.57
CA GLN A 17 -4.11 -11.19 7.16
C GLN A 17 -4.18 -11.09 5.62
N PRO A 18 -4.15 -12.22 4.90
CA PRO A 18 -4.23 -12.23 3.44
C PRO A 18 -5.56 -11.67 2.89
N ASN A 19 -6.60 -11.61 3.74
CA ASN A 19 -7.90 -11.00 3.44
C ASN A 19 -8.06 -9.61 4.06
N ALA A 20 -6.98 -8.99 4.56
CA ALA A 20 -7.04 -7.61 5.00
C ALA A 20 -7.51 -6.75 3.82
N VAL A 21 -8.60 -6.04 4.06
CA VAL A 21 -9.13 -5.06 3.11
C VAL A 21 -8.15 -3.88 3.01
N ASP A 22 -7.37 -3.69 4.07
CA ASP A 22 -6.28 -2.74 4.24
C ASP A 22 -5.06 -3.09 3.39
N ARG A 23 -4.83 -2.34 2.32
CA ARG A 23 -3.67 -2.48 1.43
C ARG A 23 -2.85 -1.20 1.41
N TRP A 24 -1.54 -1.34 1.29
CA TRP A 24 -0.64 -0.20 1.18
C TRP A 24 -0.01 -0.21 -0.21
N HIS A 25 -0.24 0.82 -0.99
CA HIS A 25 0.32 0.99 -2.32
C HIS A 25 1.46 1.97 -2.25
N VAL A 26 2.64 1.55 -2.65
CA VAL A 26 3.83 2.39 -2.71
C VAL A 26 4.08 2.76 -4.15
N LEU A 27 3.96 4.04 -4.46
CA LEU A 27 4.24 4.59 -5.78
C LEU A 27 5.76 4.66 -6.03
N PRO A 28 6.19 4.70 -7.30
CA PRO A 28 7.61 4.84 -7.65
C PRO A 28 8.25 6.14 -7.14
N ASP A 29 7.47 7.20 -6.91
CA ASP A 29 7.93 8.45 -6.29
C ASP A 29 8.04 8.36 -4.75
N MET A 30 7.87 7.17 -4.18
CA MET A 30 7.89 6.86 -2.74
C MET A 30 6.67 7.35 -1.96
N THR A 31 5.64 7.88 -2.65
CA THR A 31 4.34 8.15 -2.03
C THR A 31 3.67 6.84 -1.60
N VAL A 32 3.11 6.86 -0.40
CA VAL A 32 2.37 5.72 0.16
C VAL A 32 0.90 6.05 0.18
N ILE A 33 0.10 5.23 -0.49
CA ILE A 33 -1.35 5.30 -0.51
C ILE A 33 -1.89 4.13 0.31
N TYR A 34 -2.70 4.44 1.30
CA TYR A 34 -3.42 3.47 2.10
C TYR A 34 -4.82 3.25 1.50
N GLU A 35 -5.07 2.05 1.01
CA GLU A 35 -6.40 1.59 0.60
C GLU A 35 -7.07 0.92 1.78
N ARG A 36 -8.02 1.61 2.42
CA ARG A 36 -8.81 1.04 3.53
C ARG A 36 -9.86 0.06 3.03
N ARG A 37 -10.42 0.35 1.85
CA ARG A 37 -11.49 -0.40 1.19
C ARG A 37 -11.35 -0.29 -0.32
N PRO A 38 -11.90 -1.23 -1.11
CA PRO A 38 -11.89 -1.15 -2.56
C PRO A 38 -12.51 0.18 -3.02
N GLY A 39 -11.66 1.08 -3.54
CA GLY A 39 -12.10 2.41 -3.98
C GLY A 39 -11.95 3.54 -2.95
N GLU A 40 -11.58 3.25 -1.70
CA GLU A 40 -11.30 4.23 -0.65
C GLU A 40 -9.79 4.30 -0.39
N PHE A 41 -9.18 5.35 -0.91
CA PHE A 41 -7.75 5.60 -0.82
C PHE A 41 -7.47 6.84 0.03
N GLU A 42 -6.44 6.74 0.85
CA GLU A 42 -5.96 7.81 1.71
C GLU A 42 -4.45 7.92 1.60
N GLU A 43 -3.91 9.12 1.43
CA GLU A 43 -2.46 9.32 1.42
C GLU A 43 -1.89 9.10 2.83
N ALA A 44 -1.01 8.12 2.96
CA ALA A 44 -0.38 7.77 4.21
C ALA A 44 0.78 8.72 4.53
N ARG A 45 0.50 9.82 5.22
CA ARG A 45 1.55 10.79 5.63
C ARG A 45 2.44 10.30 6.76
N VAL A 46 2.02 9.26 7.49
CA VAL A 46 2.73 8.74 8.66
C VAL A 46 3.58 7.51 8.38
N LEU A 47 3.33 6.82 7.26
CA LEU A 47 3.96 5.56 6.92
C LEU A 47 4.73 5.74 5.63
N THR A 48 6.06 5.53 5.68
CA THR A 48 6.93 5.71 4.51
C THR A 48 7.12 4.41 3.76
N ALA A 49 7.41 4.51 2.46
CA ALA A 49 7.75 3.37 1.60
C ALA A 49 8.87 2.52 2.21
N SER A 50 9.88 3.18 2.78
CA SER A 50 11.01 2.53 3.45
C SER A 50 10.57 1.72 4.67
N THR A 51 9.63 2.24 5.47
CA THR A 51 9.07 1.51 6.62
C THR A 51 8.28 0.28 6.20
N LEU A 52 7.55 0.33 5.09
CA LEU A 52 6.83 -0.83 4.55
C LEU A 52 7.79 -1.90 4.05
N ARG A 53 8.86 -1.49 3.35
CA ARG A 53 9.90 -2.39 2.82
C ARG A 53 10.77 -3.02 3.90
N ASP A 54 11.08 -2.28 4.96
CA ASP A 54 11.98 -2.73 6.05
C ASP A 54 11.26 -3.64 7.05
N ARG A 55 9.94 -3.47 7.22
CA ARG A 55 9.19 -4.21 8.24
C ARG A 55 8.77 -5.60 7.74
N PRO A 56 9.13 -6.68 8.45
CA PRO A 56 8.71 -8.03 8.11
C PRO A 56 7.21 -8.26 8.32
N ALA A 57 6.50 -7.32 8.94
CA ALA A 57 5.05 -7.39 9.13
C ALA A 57 4.26 -7.07 7.85
N TRP A 58 4.91 -6.67 6.76
CA TRP A 58 4.30 -6.37 5.47
C TRP A 58 4.92 -7.25 4.38
N VAL A 59 4.07 -7.83 3.53
CA VAL A 59 4.50 -8.64 2.40
C VAL A 59 4.18 -7.89 1.13
N GLU A 60 5.19 -7.78 0.26
CA GLU A 60 4.99 -7.32 -1.11
C GLU A 60 4.12 -8.31 -1.88
N VAL A 61 3.03 -7.83 -2.43
CA VAL A 61 2.13 -8.59 -3.28
C VAL A 61 2.37 -8.12 -4.70
N ALA A 62 2.94 -8.99 -5.53
CA ALA A 62 3.01 -8.73 -6.96
C ALA A 62 1.57 -8.78 -7.51
N THR A 63 1.04 -7.63 -7.90
CA THR A 63 -0.14 -7.58 -8.77
C THR A 63 0.28 -8.07 -10.14
N GLU A 64 -0.12 -9.30 -10.49
CA GLU A 64 0.01 -9.91 -11.83
C GLU A 64 -0.72 -9.11 -12.92
#